data_AF-A0A914XNH3-F1
#
_entry.id   AF-A0A914XNH3-F1
#
_cell.length_a   1.000
_cell.length_b   1.000
_cell.length_c   1.000
_cell.angle_alpha   90.00
_cell.angle_beta   90.00
_cell.angle_gamma   90.00
#
_symmetry.space_group_name_H-M   'P 1'
#
loop_
_entity.id
_entity.type
_entity.pdbx_description
1 polymer ?
#
loop_
_entity_poly.entity_id
_entity_poly.type
_entity_poly.pdbx_seq_one_letter_code
_entity_poly.pdbx_strand_id
1 'polypeptide(L)'
;MEKSLRIRKEMLIVAGLCFADNCFGFGTLLTNIYRIALIVTGLHSTPTTAWKCVLLPHIFLNNIGAQMTAVMNMVLSVDRYIAIAYPLHYRKLGLKYAAKLLGAVFFFFLISSVAMYVSSYLYDSIYGGYTRMCLGATLPRWTALRCADRNNAFYAV
;
A
#
# COMPACT_ATOMS: atom_id res chain seq x y z
N MET A 1 12.04 19.06 37.29
CA MET A 1 11.52 18.26 36.15
C MET A 1 11.23 19.20 35.00
N GLU A 2 12.24 19.53 34.20
CA GLU A 2 12.07 20.37 33.01
C GLU A 2 11.36 19.58 31.90
N LYS A 3 10.11 19.98 31.62
CA LYS A 3 9.32 19.49 30.50
C LYS A 3 9.86 20.08 29.19
N SER A 4 11.02 19.61 28.75
CA SER A 4 11.43 19.76 27.35
C SER A 4 11.02 18.47 26.63
N LEU A 5 9.77 18.42 26.14
CA LEU A 5 9.38 17.47 25.10
C LEU A 5 10.18 17.85 23.86
N ARG A 6 11.39 17.30 23.78
CA ARG A 6 12.34 17.50 22.68
C ARG A 6 11.69 16.91 21.43
N ILE A 7 10.90 17.70 20.73
CA ILE A 7 10.37 17.39 19.39
C ILE A 7 11.58 17.19 18.49
N ARG A 8 12.06 15.95 18.41
CA ARG A 8 13.13 15.54 17.51
C ARG A 8 12.50 14.98 16.25
N LYS A 9 13.23 15.14 15.14
CA LYS A 9 12.95 14.51 13.84
C LYS A 9 12.58 13.02 13.96
N GLU A 10 13.12 12.32 14.95
CA GLU A 10 12.89 10.90 15.19
C GLU A 10 11.44 10.60 15.57
N MET A 11 10.82 11.43 16.40
CA MET A 11 9.41 11.27 16.81
C MET A 11 8.48 11.45 15.61
N LEU A 12 8.84 12.32 14.67
CA LEU A 12 8.08 12.57 13.45
C LEU A 12 8.12 11.36 12.49
N ILE A 13 9.30 10.74 12.33
CA ILE A 13 9.45 9.53 11.49
C ILE A 13 8.67 8.36 12.10
N VAL A 14 8.78 8.15 13.41
CA VAL A 14 8.04 7.09 14.11
C VAL A 14 6.53 7.32 14.03
N ALA A 15 6.06 8.56 14.24
CA ALA A 15 4.64 8.88 14.09
C ALA A 15 4.12 8.61 12.66
N GLY A 16 4.92 8.92 11.64
CA GLY A 16 4.58 8.60 10.24
C GLY A 16 4.50 7.10 9.98
N LEU A 17 5.39 6.30 10.58
CA LEU A 17 5.34 4.84 10.47
C LEU A 17 4.10 4.26 11.17
N CYS A 18 3.81 4.70 12.41
CA CYS A 18 2.60 4.28 13.11
C CYS A 18 1.34 4.61 12.32
N PHE A 19 1.29 5.80 11.69
CA PHE A 19 0.18 6.17 10.82
C PHE A 19 0.04 5.21 9.63
N ALA A 20 1.15 4.83 9.00
CA ALA A 20 1.16 3.85 7.91
C ALA A 20 0.63 2.48 8.33
N ASP A 21 1.08 1.99 9.48
CA ASP A 21 0.66 0.68 10.01
C ASP A 21 -0.84 0.68 10.37
N ASN A 22 -1.36 1.79 10.89
CA ASN A 22 -2.79 1.95 11.12
C ASN A 22 -3.59 1.93 9.80
N CYS A 23 -3.12 2.63 8.76
CA CYS A 23 -3.77 2.60 7.44
C CYS A 23 -3.79 1.18 6.85
N PHE A 24 -2.67 0.46 6.95
CA PHE A 24 -2.58 -0.91 6.46
C PHE A 24 -3.46 -1.88 7.25
N GLY A 25 -3.42 -1.81 8.58
CA GLY A 25 -4.29 -2.58 9.47
C GLY A 25 -5.76 -2.33 9.19
N PHE A 26 -6.15 -1.06 8.99
CA PHE A 26 -7.53 -0.72 8.68
C PHE A 26 -7.97 -1.22 7.30
N GLY A 27 -7.12 -1.09 6.28
CA GLY A 27 -7.40 -1.62 4.94
C GLY A 27 -7.58 -3.14 4.90
N THR A 28 -6.75 -3.87 5.65
CA THR A 28 -6.87 -5.33 5.78
C THR A 28 -8.12 -5.75 6.55
N LEU A 29 -8.46 -5.06 7.64
CA LEU A 29 -9.72 -5.31 8.38
C LEU A 29 -10.94 -5.13 7.48
N LEU A 30 -11.03 -4.02 6.74
CA LEU A 30 -12.15 -3.78 5.81
C LEU A 30 -12.20 -4.84 4.70
N THR A 31 -11.05 -5.27 4.19
CA THR A 31 -10.97 -6.34 3.18
C THR A 31 -11.56 -7.64 3.72
N ASN A 32 -11.25 -8.00 4.97
CA ASN A 32 -11.77 -9.22 5.59
C ASN A 32 -13.28 -9.13 5.86
N ILE A 33 -13.77 -7.99 6.35
CA ILE A 33 -15.21 -7.75 6.55
C ILE A 33 -15.96 -7.86 5.23
N TYR A 34 -15.44 -7.24 4.17
CA TYR A 34 -16.04 -7.31 2.83
C TYR A 34 -16.08 -8.74 2.29
N ARG A 35 -15.01 -9.53 2.50
CA ARG A 35 -14.99 -10.96 2.11
C ARG A 35 -16.03 -11.78 2.85
N ILE A 36 -16.18 -11.58 4.16
CA ILE A 36 -17.19 -12.30 4.96
C ILE A 36 -18.60 -11.94 4.46
N ALA A 37 -18.87 -10.65 4.20
CA ALA A 37 -20.15 -10.20 3.67
C ALA A 37 -20.48 -10.84 2.29
N LEU A 38 -19.49 -10.97 1.42
CA LEU A 38 -19.62 -11.65 0.11
C LEU A 38 -19.96 -13.14 0.24
N ILE A 39 -19.35 -13.83 1.21
CA ILE A 39 -19.61 -15.26 1.47
C ILE A 39 -21.04 -15.44 2.01
N VAL A 40 -21.46 -14.61 2.97
CA VAL A 40 -22.78 -14.67 3.59
C VAL A 40 -23.90 -14.35 2.59
N THR A 41 -23.67 -13.43 1.66
CA THR A 41 -24.65 -13.04 0.63
C THR A 41 -24.69 -13.98 -0.58
N GLY A 42 -23.77 -14.95 -0.67
CA GLY A 42 -23.67 -15.86 -1.82
C GLY A 42 -23.26 -15.18 -3.14
N LEU A 43 -22.86 -13.90 -3.11
CA LEU A 43 -22.49 -13.12 -4.30
C LEU A 43 -21.04 -13.36 -4.78
N HIS A 44 -20.44 -14.48 -4.36
CA HIS A 44 -19.01 -14.77 -4.51
C HIS A 44 -18.51 -14.77 -5.96
N SER A 45 -19.40 -14.97 -6.93
CA SER A 45 -19.07 -15.23 -8.33
C SER A 45 -19.44 -14.10 -9.29
N THR A 46 -19.82 -12.92 -8.80
CA THR A 46 -20.18 -11.81 -9.69
C THR A 46 -18.93 -11.28 -10.40
N PRO A 47 -18.88 -11.35 -11.75
CA PRO A 47 -17.72 -10.85 -12.50
C PRO A 47 -17.61 -9.34 -12.34
N THR A 48 -16.49 -8.86 -11.81
CA THR A 48 -16.21 -7.43 -11.67
C THR A 48 -15.04 -7.03 -12.55
N THR A 49 -15.15 -5.87 -13.21
CA THR A 49 -14.07 -5.29 -14.01
C THR A 49 -12.91 -4.87 -13.09
N ALA A 50 -11.66 -5.02 -13.55
CA ALA A 50 -10.47 -4.66 -12.78
C ALA A 50 -10.47 -3.19 -12.33
N TRP A 51 -11.03 -2.28 -13.14
CA TRP A 51 -11.17 -0.87 -12.78
C TRP A 51 -12.07 -0.64 -11.55
N LYS A 52 -13.27 -1.24 -11.56
CA LYS A 52 -14.21 -1.18 -10.42
C LYS A 52 -13.55 -1.74 -9.17
N CYS A 53 -12.74 -2.79 -9.32
CA CYS A 53 -12.02 -3.43 -8.24
C CYS A 53 -11.07 -2.49 -7.49
N VAL A 54 -10.24 -1.75 -8.23
CA VAL A 54 -9.26 -0.83 -7.65
C VAL A 54 -9.92 0.41 -7.05
N LEU A 55 -11.12 0.75 -7.51
CA LEU A 55 -11.93 1.82 -6.92
C LEU A 55 -12.46 1.47 -5.51
N LEU A 56 -12.43 0.19 -5.10
CA LEU A 56 -12.93 -0.16 -3.77
C LEU A 56 -12.01 0.42 -2.69
N PRO A 57 -12.59 1.07 -1.66
CA PRO A 57 -11.83 1.82 -0.67
C PRO A 57 -10.87 0.93 0.12
N HIS A 58 -11.22 -0.32 0.40
CA HIS A 58 -10.37 -1.25 1.12
C HIS A 58 -9.14 -1.70 0.31
N ILE A 59 -9.25 -1.83 -1.01
CA ILE A 59 -8.11 -2.15 -1.88
C ILE A 59 -7.17 -0.95 -1.97
N PHE A 60 -7.72 0.25 -2.12
CA PHE A 60 -6.95 1.48 -2.11
C PHE A 60 -6.17 1.65 -0.80
N LEU A 61 -6.85 1.56 0.35
CA LEU A 61 -6.23 1.64 1.68
C LEU A 61 -5.15 0.58 1.90
N ASN A 62 -5.42 -0.66 1.49
CA ASN A 62 -4.47 -1.76 1.68
C ASN A 62 -3.18 -1.57 0.85
N ASN A 63 -3.31 -1.17 -0.42
CA ASN A 63 -2.14 -0.90 -1.27
C ASN A 63 -1.31 0.26 -0.73
N ILE A 64 -1.98 1.33 -0.29
CA ILE A 64 -1.31 2.53 0.21
C ILE A 64 -0.61 2.25 1.54
N GLY A 65 -1.32 1.60 2.46
CA GLY A 65 -0.74 1.22 3.75
C GLY A 65 0.49 0.35 3.56
N ALA A 66 0.42 -0.67 2.71
CA ALA A 66 1.55 -1.57 2.45
C ALA A 66 2.79 -0.84 1.90
N GLN A 67 2.59 0.03 0.90
CA GLN A 67 3.68 0.78 0.29
C GLN A 67 4.26 1.81 1.27
N MET A 68 3.40 2.53 2.00
CA MET A 68 3.83 3.55 2.95
C MET A 68 4.61 2.93 4.10
N THR A 69 4.16 1.80 4.66
CA THR A 69 4.88 1.06 5.70
C THR A 69 6.24 0.58 5.19
N ALA A 70 6.31 0.03 3.97
CA ALA A 70 7.58 -0.45 3.41
C ALA A 70 8.61 0.67 3.24
N VAL A 71 8.20 1.80 2.65
CA VAL A 71 9.10 2.94 2.41
C VAL A 71 9.48 3.62 3.74
N MET A 72 8.54 3.80 4.66
CA MET A 72 8.82 4.38 5.98
C MET A 72 9.78 3.52 6.80
N ASN A 73 9.65 2.18 6.72
CA ASN A 73 10.61 1.27 7.33
C ASN A 73 12.01 1.42 6.72
N MET A 74 12.11 1.52 5.40
CA MET A 74 13.40 1.78 4.73
C MET A 74 14.02 3.10 5.19
N VAL A 75 13.23 4.18 5.24
CA VAL A 75 13.67 5.50 5.72
C VAL A 75 14.16 5.42 7.16
N LEU A 76 13.42 4.72 8.03
CA LEU A 76 13.81 4.53 9.43
C LEU A 76 15.12 3.75 9.55
N SER A 77 15.29 2.66 8.79
CA SER A 77 16.53 1.88 8.77
C SER A 77 17.73 2.71 8.31
N VAL A 78 17.56 3.51 7.26
CA VAL A 78 18.60 4.41 6.75
C VAL A 78 18.92 5.51 7.76
N ASP A 79 17.91 6.11 8.41
CA ASP A 79 18.09 7.13 9.44
C ASP A 79 18.89 6.59 10.64
N ARG A 80 18.56 5.37 11.11
CA ARG A 80 19.31 4.70 12.18
C ARG A 80 20.74 4.35 11.76
N TYR A 81 20.93 3.90 10.52
CA TYR A 81 22.27 3.59 9.99
C TYR A 81 23.16 4.84 9.94
N ILE A 82 22.66 5.97 9.43
CA ILE A 82 23.39 7.24 9.37
C ILE A 82 23.72 7.75 10.79
N ALA A 83 22.80 7.58 11.74
CA ALA A 83 23.02 7.97 13.13
C ALA A 83 24.21 7.23 13.77
N ILE A 84 24.39 5.94 13.45
CA ILE A 84 25.48 5.10 13.95
C ILE A 84 26.79 5.39 13.19
N ALA A 85 26.75 5.47 11.86
CA ALA A 85 27.94 5.62 11.03
C ALA A 85 28.55 7.04 11.09
N TYR A 86 27.72 8.08 11.21
CA TYR A 86 28.15 9.49 11.13
C TYR A 86 27.50 10.38 12.20
N PRO A 87 27.81 10.19 13.50
CA PRO A 87 27.13 10.87 14.60
C PRO A 87 27.29 12.40 14.56
N LEU A 88 28.46 12.90 14.13
CA LEU A 88 28.75 14.35 14.04
C LEU A 88 27.93 15.04 12.94
N HIS A 89 27.72 14.36 11.80
CA HIS A 89 26.91 14.88 10.70
C HIS A 89 25.41 14.77 11.01
N TYR A 90 25.01 13.65 11.63
CA TYR A 90 23.62 13.39 12.00
C TYR A 90 23.05 14.42 12.98
N ARG A 91 23.89 14.99 13.88
CA ARG A 91 23.49 16.06 14.80
C ARG A 91 23.10 17.37 14.09
N LYS A 92 23.64 17.62 12.90
CA LYS A 92 23.32 18.82 12.09
C LYS A 92 22.01 18.69 11.31
N LEU A 93 21.55 17.45 11.06
CA LEU A 93 20.29 17.18 10.39
C LEU A 93 19.12 17.48 11.33
N GLY A 94 18.35 18.53 11.02
CA GLY A 94 17.21 19.00 11.80
C GLY A 94 15.84 18.52 11.29
N LEU A 95 14.77 19.11 11.83
CA LEU A 95 13.37 18.81 11.47
C LEU A 95 13.04 19.01 9.98
N LYS A 96 13.65 20.01 9.33
CA LYS A 96 13.46 20.28 7.89
C LYS A 96 13.85 19.09 7.02
N TYR A 97 14.83 18.29 7.44
CA TYR A 97 15.24 17.08 6.74
C TYR A 97 14.18 15.98 6.84
N ALA A 98 13.65 15.73 8.03
CA ALA A 98 12.57 14.75 8.21
C ALA A 98 11.28 15.16 7.48
N ALA A 99 10.94 16.44 7.46
CA ALA A 99 9.81 16.94 6.68
C ALA A 99 10.01 16.71 5.17
N LYS A 100 11.22 16.96 4.64
CA LYS A 100 11.57 16.66 3.24
C LYS A 100 11.49 15.16 2.93
N LEU A 101 11.97 14.30 3.83
CA LEU A 101 11.86 12.84 3.68
C LEU A 101 10.40 12.40 3.63
N LEU A 102 9.57 12.84 4.57
CA LEU A 102 8.14 12.54 4.55
C LEU A 102 7.49 13.05 3.26
N GLY A 103 7.81 14.27 2.82
CA GLY A 103 7.36 14.79 1.54
C GLY A 103 7.76 13.91 0.36
N ALA A 104 8.99 13.37 0.36
CA ALA A 104 9.45 12.43 -0.67
C ALA A 104 8.69 11.10 -0.64
N VAL A 105 8.36 10.57 0.55
CA VAL A 105 7.52 9.38 0.70
C VAL A 105 6.12 9.63 0.15
N PHE A 106 5.52 10.78 0.47
CA PHE A 106 4.23 11.19 -0.09
C PHE A 106 4.27 11.35 -1.61
N PHE A 107 5.34 11.91 -2.15
CA PHE A 107 5.51 12.06 -3.59
C PHE A 107 5.64 10.71 -4.31
N PHE A 108 6.45 9.79 -3.76
CA PHE A 108 6.55 8.42 -4.26
C PHE A 108 5.19 7.70 -4.22
N PHE A 109 4.43 7.90 -3.15
CA PHE A 109 3.06 7.42 -3.02
C PHE A 109 2.15 7.93 -4.15
N LEU A 110 2.17 9.23 -4.44
CA LEU A 110 1.34 9.80 -5.52
C LEU A 110 1.67 9.14 -6.86
N ILE A 111 2.96 9.02 -7.20
CA ILE A 111 3.38 8.38 -8.45
C ILE A 111 2.92 6.92 -8.51
N SER A 112 3.14 6.16 -7.44
CA SER A 112 2.76 4.74 -7.37
C SER A 112 1.24 4.54 -7.48
N SER A 113 0.45 5.40 -6.83
CA SER A 113 -1.02 5.35 -6.92
C SER A 113 -1.51 5.60 -8.35
N VAL A 114 -0.96 6.60 -9.04
CA VAL A 114 -1.29 6.89 -10.45
C VAL A 114 -0.90 5.70 -11.33
N ALA A 115 0.29 5.11 -11.13
CA ALA A 115 0.73 3.94 -11.89
C ALA A 115 -0.22 2.75 -11.71
N MET A 116 -0.74 2.52 -10.50
CA MET A 116 -1.73 1.48 -10.23
C MET A 116 -3.05 1.73 -10.97
N TYR A 117 -3.58 2.96 -10.94
CA TYR A 117 -4.80 3.31 -11.66
C TYR A 117 -4.62 3.18 -13.18
N VAL A 118 -3.55 3.75 -13.73
CA VAL A 118 -3.25 3.68 -15.16
C VAL A 118 -3.09 2.24 -15.62
N SER A 119 -2.35 1.42 -14.87
CA SER A 119 -2.20 0.00 -15.19
C SER A 119 -3.56 -0.70 -15.22
N SER A 120 -4.40 -0.45 -14.21
CA SER A 120 -5.73 -1.08 -14.09
C SER A 120 -6.69 -0.66 -15.22
N TYR A 121 -6.60 0.60 -15.65
CA TYR A 121 -7.36 1.11 -16.80
C TYR A 121 -6.89 0.46 -18.12
N LEU A 122 -5.57 0.37 -18.33
CA LEU A 122 -5.00 -0.27 -19.51
C LEU A 122 -5.35 -1.76 -19.58
N TYR A 123 -5.35 -2.47 -18.44
CA TYR A 123 -5.76 -3.87 -18.39
C TYR A 123 -7.21 -4.08 -18.87
N ASP A 124 -8.13 -3.22 -18.46
CA ASP A 124 -9.54 -3.30 -18.86
C ASP A 124 -9.69 -3.05 -20.38
N SER A 125 -8.95 -2.07 -20.91
CA SER A 125 -8.96 -1.72 -22.34
C SER A 125 -8.38 -2.81 -23.25
N ILE A 126 -7.38 -3.57 -22.80
CA ILE A 126 -6.68 -4.55 -23.65
C ILE A 126 -7.34 -5.93 -23.58
N TYR A 127 -7.77 -6.36 -22.39
CA TYR A 127 -8.21 -7.74 -22.18
C TYR A 127 -9.73 -7.89 -22.01
N GLY A 128 -10.49 -6.80 -21.93
CA GLY A 128 -11.93 -6.86 -21.62
C GLY A 128 -12.22 -7.68 -20.33
N GLY A 129 -11.25 -7.70 -19.42
CA GLY A 129 -11.08 -8.79 -18.47
C GLY A 129 -11.95 -8.66 -17.22
N TYR A 130 -12.98 -9.49 -17.14
CA TYR A 130 -13.73 -9.71 -15.91
C TYR A 130 -12.89 -10.50 -14.91
N THR A 131 -12.52 -9.87 -13.80
CA THR A 131 -11.89 -10.55 -12.66
C THR A 131 -12.98 -11.04 -11.70
N ARG A 132 -12.96 -12.33 -11.37
CA ARG A 132 -13.96 -12.94 -10.46
C ARG A 132 -13.71 -12.63 -8.98
N MET A 133 -12.62 -11.94 -8.62
CA MET A 133 -12.34 -11.62 -7.23
C MET A 133 -11.35 -10.48 -7.07
N CYS A 134 -11.80 -9.43 -6.42
CA CYS A 134 -11.01 -8.35 -5.85
C CYS A 134 -10.28 -8.81 -4.59
N LEU A 135 -9.50 -9.89 -4.69
CA LEU A 135 -8.67 -10.31 -3.59
C LEU A 135 -7.53 -9.31 -3.47
N GLY A 136 -7.60 -8.48 -2.42
CA GLY A 136 -6.58 -7.49 -2.06
C GLY A 136 -5.15 -7.99 -2.31
N ALA A 137 -4.32 -7.05 -2.78
CA ALA A 137 -3.00 -7.20 -3.40
C ALA A 137 -1.87 -7.83 -2.55
N THR A 138 -2.15 -8.82 -1.71
CA THR A 138 -1.11 -9.65 -1.06
C THR A 138 -0.72 -10.88 -1.88
N LEU A 139 -1.41 -11.14 -2.99
CA LEU A 139 -1.05 -12.21 -3.90
C LEU A 139 -0.06 -11.67 -4.96
N PRO A 140 1.17 -12.21 -5.05
CA PRO A 140 2.20 -11.72 -5.97
C PRO A 140 1.68 -11.66 -7.41
N ARG A 141 2.30 -10.80 -8.24
CA ARG A 141 2.03 -10.59 -9.67
C ARG A 141 1.78 -11.88 -10.49
N TRP A 142 2.36 -13.00 -10.05
CA TRP A 142 2.21 -14.35 -10.61
C TRP A 142 0.85 -15.03 -10.37
N THR A 143 0.13 -14.67 -9.31
CA THR A 143 -1.17 -15.27 -8.96
C THR A 143 -2.35 -14.57 -9.60
N ALA A 144 -2.24 -13.27 -9.91
CA ALA A 144 -3.23 -12.58 -10.76
C ALA A 144 -3.26 -13.17 -12.17
N LEU A 145 -2.07 -13.46 -12.74
CA LEU A 145 -1.94 -14.20 -14.01
C LEU A 145 -2.54 -15.62 -13.90
N ARG A 146 -2.35 -16.30 -12.76
CA ARG A 146 -2.88 -17.67 -12.57
C ARG A 146 -4.41 -17.76 -12.48
N CYS A 147 -5.11 -16.66 -12.19
CA CYS A 147 -6.57 -16.59 -12.27
C CYS A 147 -7.08 -16.27 -13.69
N ALA A 148 -6.31 -15.53 -14.49
CA ALA A 148 -6.59 -15.33 -15.91
C ALA A 148 -6.34 -16.62 -16.72
N ASP A 149 -5.26 -17.34 -16.40
CA ASP A 149 -4.83 -18.53 -17.15
C ASP A 149 -5.70 -19.76 -16.89
N ARG A 150 -6.36 -19.86 -15.72
CA ARG A 150 -7.27 -20.98 -15.42
C ARG A 150 -8.58 -20.95 -16.23
N ASN A 151 -8.92 -19.81 -16.86
CA ASN A 151 -10.13 -19.69 -17.68
C ASN A 151 -9.91 -20.04 -19.16
N ASN A 152 -8.66 -20.08 -19.67
CA ASN A 152 -8.40 -20.60 -21.01
C ASN A 152 -8.48 -22.14 -21.07
N ALA A 153 -8.47 -22.82 -19.92
CA ALA A 153 -8.62 -24.27 -19.84
C ALA A 153 -10.09 -24.75 -19.82
N PHE A 154 -11.08 -23.85 -19.70
CA PHE A 154 -12.49 -24.21 -19.61
C PHE A 154 -13.33 -23.89 -20.86
N TYR A 155 -12.71 -23.35 -21.92
CA TYR A 155 -13.33 -23.16 -23.25
C TYR A 155 -12.79 -24.15 -24.31
N ALA A 156 -12.19 -25.26 -23.87
CA ALA A 156 -11.72 -26.35 -24.73
C ALA A 156 -12.40 -27.68 -24.36
N VAL A 157 -13.74 -27.68 -24.27
CA VAL A 157 -14.60 -28.87 -24.47
C VAL A 157 -15.93 -28.40 -25.05
#